data_AF-A0A702J799-F1
#
_entry.id   AF-A0A702J799-F1
#
_cell.length_a   1.000
_cell.length_b   1.000
_cell.length_c   1.000
_cell.angle_alpha   90.00
_cell.angle_beta   90.00
_cell.angle_gamma   90.00
#
_symmetry.space_group_name_H-M   'P 1'
#
loop_
_entity.id
_entity.type
_entity.pdbx_description
1 polymer ?
#
loop_
_entity_poly.entity_id
_entity_poly.type
_entity_poly.pdbx_seq_one_letter_code
_entity_poly.pdbx_strand_id
1 'polypeptide(L)'
;MKNPKESPCVSVEYGYTSDEVREAVEHIKRVRLSKKLLESFQNTSPFVIENGEVFIKDAFISGTIHAAKIETPQPVTNIYNISTGANNGGKKYPAGMSVAVEELKSKVELNTEAFAIFEKSISENLNGIMCNALANHKETERLSDVVRDITREVIRKEMRPGGMLCGLKR
;
A
#
# COMPACT_ATOMS: atom_id res chain seq x y z
N MET A 1 -18.36 48.93 62.27
CA MET A 1 -17.86 47.76 61.51
C MET A 1 -18.10 48.01 60.03
N LYS A 2 -17.14 47.59 59.18
CA LYS A 2 -17.06 47.86 57.73
C LYS A 2 -18.20 47.19 56.95
N ASN A 3 -18.65 47.87 55.88
CA ASN A 3 -19.60 47.44 54.85
C ASN A 3 -19.22 46.09 54.20
N PRO A 4 -20.19 45.32 53.68
CA PRO A 4 -20.04 44.71 52.36
C PRO A 4 -20.53 45.71 51.30
N LYS A 5 -19.66 46.03 50.34
CA LYS A 5 -20.03 46.80 49.14
C LYS A 5 -20.91 45.89 48.28
N GLU A 6 -22.20 46.17 48.23
CA GLU A 6 -23.06 45.63 47.18
C GLU A 6 -22.60 46.21 45.85
N SER A 7 -22.24 45.31 44.93
CA SER A 7 -21.90 45.64 43.56
C SER A 7 -23.09 46.36 42.91
N PRO A 8 -22.91 47.52 42.26
CA PRO A 8 -24.01 48.13 41.54
C PRO A 8 -24.40 47.19 40.40
N CYS A 9 -25.58 46.59 40.49
CA CYS A 9 -26.23 46.07 39.31
C CYS A 9 -26.38 47.25 38.35
N VAL A 10 -25.68 47.20 37.22
CA VAL A 10 -25.90 48.12 36.12
C VAL A 10 -27.29 47.80 35.59
N SER A 11 -28.30 48.54 36.07
CA SER A 11 -29.63 48.53 35.49
C SER A 11 -29.53 49.15 34.11
N VAL A 12 -29.42 48.31 33.09
CA VAL A 12 -29.53 48.73 31.70
C VAL A 12 -31.02 48.97 31.43
N GLU A 13 -31.46 50.21 31.62
CA GLU A 13 -32.75 50.65 31.10
C GLU A 13 -32.66 50.78 29.57
N TYR A 14 -33.02 49.72 28.86
CA TYR A 14 -33.48 49.82 27.48
C TYR A 14 -34.81 49.09 27.38
N GLY A 15 -35.90 49.85 27.54
CA GLY A 15 -37.26 49.34 27.37
C GLY A 15 -37.57 49.20 25.89
N TYR A 16 -37.40 48.00 25.34
CA TYR A 16 -37.94 47.69 24.02
C TYR A 16 -39.46 47.80 24.06
N THR A 17 -40.03 48.53 23.11
CA THR A 17 -41.48 48.58 22.91
C THR A 17 -41.98 47.21 22.46
N SER A 18 -43.24 46.89 22.75
CA SER A 18 -43.83 45.60 22.34
C SER A 18 -43.80 45.40 20.83
N ASP A 19 -43.82 46.48 20.06
CA ASP A 19 -43.69 46.43 18.60
C ASP A 19 -42.28 46.09 18.13
N GLU A 20 -41.24 46.65 18.76
CA GLU A 20 -39.84 46.28 18.47
C GLU A 20 -39.55 44.82 18.80
N VAL A 21 -40.10 44.31 19.92
CA VAL A 21 -39.99 42.89 20.28
C VAL A 21 -40.71 42.01 19.27
N ARG A 22 -41.91 42.42 18.82
CA ARG A 22 -42.69 41.70 17.81
C ARG A 22 -41.97 41.65 16.47
N GLU A 23 -41.42 42.78 16.03
CA GLU A 23 -40.65 42.87 14.79
C GLU A 23 -39.38 42.02 14.84
N ALA A 24 -38.65 42.04 15.95
CA ALA A 24 -37.48 41.21 16.15
C ALA A 24 -37.83 39.71 16.07
N VAL A 25 -38.94 39.29 16.68
CA VAL A 25 -39.42 37.90 16.61
C VAL A 25 -39.80 37.52 15.19
N GLU A 26 -40.49 38.38 14.44
CA GLU A 26 -40.82 38.13 13.03
C GLU A 26 -39.58 38.07 12.14
N HIS A 27 -38.59 38.93 12.38
CA HIS A 27 -37.31 38.87 11.69
C HIS A 27 -36.59 37.54 11.95
N ILE A 28 -36.51 37.10 13.22
CA ILE A 28 -35.92 35.80 13.58
C ILE A 28 -36.64 34.64 12.89
N LYS A 29 -37.99 34.68 12.81
CA LYS A 29 -38.77 33.65 12.10
C LYS A 29 -38.42 33.63 10.61
N ARG A 30 -38.35 34.80 9.96
CA ARG A 30 -37.99 34.92 8.53
C ARG A 30 -36.60 34.36 8.25
N VAL A 31 -35.61 34.72 9.08
CA VAL A 31 -34.22 34.23 8.94
C VAL A 31 -34.13 32.71 9.14
N ARG A 32 -34.88 32.16 10.09
CA ARG A 32 -34.91 30.70 10.31
C ARG A 32 -35.54 29.96 9.13
N LEU A 33 -36.60 30.52 8.55
CA LEU A 33 -37.26 29.94 7.38
C LEU A 33 -36.35 29.98 6.14
N SER A 34 -35.70 31.11 5.87
CA SER A 34 -34.77 31.22 4.74
C SER A 34 -33.57 30.30 4.87
N LYS A 35 -33.02 30.14 6.09
CA LYS A 35 -31.94 29.18 6.35
C LYS A 35 -32.37 27.73 6.07
N LYS A 36 -33.51 27.30 6.60
CA LYS A 36 -34.05 25.94 6.34
C LYS A 36 -34.30 25.70 4.85
N LEU A 37 -34.81 26.72 4.15
CA LEU A 37 -35.03 26.65 2.71
C LEU A 37 -33.72 26.47 1.96
N LEU A 38 -32.68 27.24 2.30
CA LEU A 38 -31.36 27.10 1.68
C LEU A 38 -30.75 25.71 1.91
N GLU A 39 -30.84 25.18 3.14
CA GLU A 39 -30.39 23.82 3.46
C GLU A 39 -31.13 22.77 2.61
N SER A 40 -32.45 22.94 2.41
CA SER A 40 -33.24 22.04 1.56
C SER A 40 -32.82 22.09 0.09
N PHE A 41 -32.46 23.27 -0.43
CA PHE A 41 -31.94 23.40 -1.79
C PHE A 41 -30.55 22.77 -1.95
N GLN A 42 -29.66 22.94 -0.97
CA GLN A 42 -28.33 22.32 -1.01
C GLN A 42 -28.41 20.79 -0.97
N ASN A 43 -29.34 20.24 -0.19
CA ASN A 43 -29.55 18.79 -0.11
C ASN A 43 -30.18 18.23 -1.39
N THR A 44 -31.13 18.94 -1.98
CA THR A 44 -31.85 18.49 -3.19
C THR A 44 -31.07 18.75 -4.47
N SER A 45 -30.15 19.72 -4.47
CA SER A 45 -29.34 20.04 -5.64
C SER A 45 -28.50 18.82 -6.05
N PRO A 46 -28.57 18.38 -7.32
CA PRO A 46 -27.72 17.34 -7.86
C PRO A 46 -26.27 17.83 -8.06
N PHE A 47 -26.04 19.14 -7.94
CA PHE A 47 -24.74 19.78 -8.06
C PHE A 47 -24.24 20.30 -6.71
N VAL A 48 -22.93 20.21 -6.49
CA VAL A 48 -22.18 20.83 -5.38
C VAL A 48 -21.12 21.74 -5.99
N ILE A 49 -20.90 22.91 -5.41
CA ILE A 49 -19.82 23.81 -5.84
C ILE A 49 -18.78 23.84 -4.72
N GLU A 50 -17.56 23.37 -5.00
CA GLU A 50 -16.42 23.49 -4.10
C GLU A 50 -15.28 24.19 -4.83
N ASN A 51 -14.67 25.21 -4.22
CA ASN A 51 -13.55 25.96 -4.81
C ASN A 51 -13.79 26.55 -6.22
N GLY A 52 -15.05 26.82 -6.58
CA GLY A 52 -15.43 27.31 -7.91
C GLY A 52 -15.62 26.23 -8.97
N GLU A 53 -15.43 24.96 -8.60
CA GLU A 53 -15.66 23.80 -9.46
C GLU A 53 -17.01 23.15 -9.14
N VAL A 54 -17.70 22.66 -10.18
CA VAL A 54 -19.03 22.04 -10.08
C VAL A 54 -18.89 20.51 -10.05
N PHE A 55 -19.33 19.90 -8.96
CA PHE A 55 -19.38 18.46 -8.74
C PHE A 55 -20.80 17.94 -8.89
N ILE A 56 -20.97 16.79 -9.52
CA ILE A 56 -22.27 16.13 -9.69
C ILE A 56 -22.37 15.01 -8.64
N LYS A 57 -23.38 15.04 -7.77
CA LYS A 57 -23.53 14.06 -6.67
C LYS A 57 -23.89 12.67 -7.16
N ASP A 58 -24.79 12.60 -8.13
CA ASP A 58 -25.25 11.35 -8.75
C ASP A 58 -25.69 11.64 -10.19
N ALA A 59 -25.22 10.82 -11.13
CA ALA A 59 -25.56 10.95 -12.54
C ALA A 59 -25.50 9.59 -13.22
N PHE A 60 -26.60 9.23 -13.89
CA PHE A 60 -26.61 8.13 -14.84
C PHE A 60 -26.21 8.63 -16.23
N ILE A 61 -25.00 8.31 -16.67
CA ILE A 61 -24.51 8.67 -17.99
C ILE A 61 -24.72 7.47 -18.91
N SER A 62 -25.74 7.55 -19.76
CA SER A 62 -25.97 6.59 -20.83
C SER A 62 -25.44 7.15 -22.15
N GLY A 63 -24.26 6.69 -22.58
CA GLY A 63 -23.66 7.07 -23.86
C GLY A 63 -22.13 7.18 -23.82
N THR A 64 -21.55 7.65 -24.92
CA THR A 64 -20.10 7.88 -25.05
C THR A 64 -19.77 9.32 -24.63
N ILE A 65 -18.84 9.47 -23.68
CA ILE A 65 -18.33 10.79 -23.29
C ILE A 65 -17.30 11.23 -24.34
N HIS A 66 -17.60 12.31 -25.06
CA HIS A 66 -16.66 12.92 -25.99
C HIS A 66 -15.95 14.09 -25.29
N ALA A 67 -14.64 13.96 -25.10
CA ALA A 67 -13.83 15.13 -24.72
C ALA A 67 -13.81 16.11 -25.90
N ALA A 68 -14.07 17.39 -25.62
CA ALA A 68 -13.89 18.44 -26.61
C ALA A 68 -12.42 18.44 -27.08
N LYS A 69 -12.21 18.69 -28.38
CA LYS A 69 -10.86 18.74 -28.97
C LYS A 69 -10.10 19.88 -28.29
N ILE A 70 -9.09 19.53 -27.49
CA ILE A 70 -8.27 20.54 -26.81
C ILE A 70 -7.39 21.19 -27.89
N GLU A 71 -7.55 22.50 -28.10
CA GLU A 71 -6.78 23.26 -29.12
C GLU A 71 -5.28 23.33 -28.79
N THR A 72 -4.91 23.11 -27.53
CA THR A 72 -3.53 23.02 -27.06
C THR A 72 -3.35 21.80 -26.15
N PRO A 73 -2.35 20.93 -26.35
CA PRO A 73 -2.10 19.81 -25.44
C PRO A 73 -1.67 20.38 -24.08
N GLN A 74 -2.60 20.48 -23.14
CA GLN A 74 -2.26 20.72 -21.74
C GLN A 74 -1.87 19.38 -21.12
N PRO A 75 -0.79 19.29 -20.34
CA PRO A 75 -0.47 18.11 -19.57
C PRO A 75 -1.47 18.00 -18.43
N VAL A 76 -2.67 17.51 -18.74
CA VAL A 76 -3.65 17.15 -17.72
C VAL A 76 -3.19 15.84 -17.13
N THR A 77 -2.72 15.87 -15.88
CA THR A 77 -2.58 14.67 -15.06
C THR A 77 -3.99 14.22 -14.66
N ASN A 78 -4.78 13.76 -15.64
CA ASN A 78 -6.07 13.18 -15.36
C ASN A 78 -5.82 11.83 -14.69
N ILE A 79 -5.77 11.83 -13.36
CA ILE A 79 -5.73 10.62 -12.55
C ILE A 79 -7.15 10.05 -12.58
N TYR A 80 -7.47 9.31 -13.63
CA TYR A 80 -8.69 8.52 -13.67
C TYR A 80 -8.45 7.26 -12.83
N ASN A 81 -9.04 7.20 -11.64
CA ASN A 81 -9.20 5.93 -10.92
C ASN A 81 -10.26 5.09 -11.66
N ILE A 82 -9.87 4.50 -12.79
CA ILE A 82 -10.74 3.62 -13.57
C ILE A 82 -10.67 2.24 -12.93
N SER A 83 -11.74 1.83 -12.25
CA SER A 83 -11.93 0.44 -11.83
C SER A 83 -12.58 -0.35 -12.97
N THR A 84 -11.80 -0.73 -13.98
CA THR A 84 -12.29 -1.62 -15.05
C THR A 84 -12.20 -3.07 -14.58
N GLY A 85 -13.36 -3.65 -14.27
CA GLY A 85 -13.50 -5.12 -14.19
C GLY A 85 -13.37 -5.74 -15.57
N ALA A 86 -12.16 -5.81 -16.12
CA ALA A 86 -11.92 -6.41 -17.43
C ALA A 86 -12.04 -7.94 -17.35
N ASN A 87 -13.04 -8.51 -18.03
CA ASN A 87 -13.19 -9.95 -18.20
C ASN A 87 -12.62 -10.38 -19.56
N ASN A 88 -11.36 -10.79 -19.57
CA ASN A 88 -10.75 -11.46 -20.71
C ASN A 88 -10.88 -12.98 -20.53
N GLY A 89 -11.93 -13.57 -21.09
CA GLY A 89 -12.07 -15.03 -21.18
C GLY A 89 -12.06 -15.76 -19.84
N GLY A 90 -12.65 -15.18 -18.79
CA GLY A 90 -12.86 -15.83 -17.49
C GLY A 90 -11.79 -15.56 -16.42
N LYS A 91 -10.72 -14.83 -16.73
CA LYS A 91 -9.72 -14.41 -15.72
C LYS A 91 -10.05 -13.03 -15.19
N LYS A 92 -10.45 -12.95 -13.92
CA LYS A 92 -10.65 -11.71 -13.18
C LYS A 92 -9.31 -11.24 -12.61
N TYR A 93 -8.96 -9.98 -12.81
CA TYR A 93 -7.80 -9.36 -12.17
C TYR A 93 -8.26 -8.45 -11.03
N PRO A 94 -7.58 -8.47 -9.86
CA PRO A 94 -7.95 -7.64 -8.72
C PRO A 94 -7.74 -6.16 -9.02
N ALA A 95 -8.56 -5.31 -8.38
CA ALA A 95 -8.46 -3.86 -8.48
C ALA A 95 -7.05 -3.39 -8.04
N GLY A 96 -6.40 -2.56 -8.86
CA GLY A 96 -5.07 -2.01 -8.59
C GLY A 96 -3.98 -2.37 -9.61
N MET A 97 -4.24 -3.26 -10.57
CA MET A 97 -3.35 -3.49 -11.71
C MET A 97 -3.72 -2.56 -12.86
N SER A 98 -2.87 -1.57 -13.15
CA SER A 98 -3.00 -0.73 -14.35
C SER A 98 -2.72 -1.57 -15.60
N VAL A 99 -3.64 -1.53 -16.56
CA VAL A 99 -3.44 -2.07 -17.91
C VAL A 99 -3.41 -0.89 -18.86
N ALA A 100 -2.22 -0.46 -19.25
CA ALA A 100 -2.05 0.50 -20.34
C ALA A 100 -2.07 -0.25 -21.67
N VAL A 101 -3.03 0.07 -22.54
CA VAL A 101 -3.00 -0.31 -23.95
C VAL A 101 -2.92 0.99 -24.73
N GLU A 102 -1.70 1.35 -25.12
CA GLU A 102 -1.45 2.28 -26.21
C GLU A 102 -0.99 1.50 -27.44
N GLU A 103 -1.37 2.02 -28.61
CA GLU A 103 -1.15 1.45 -29.92
C GLU A 103 0.25 0.82 -30.10
N LEU A 104 0.24 -0.49 -30.35
CA LEU A 104 1.34 -1.27 -30.96
C LEU A 104 2.74 -1.26 -30.31
N LYS A 105 2.90 -0.84 -29.06
CA LYS A 105 4.09 -1.19 -28.27
C LYS A 105 3.72 -1.43 -26.81
N SER A 106 3.34 -2.67 -26.51
CA SER A 106 3.28 -3.17 -25.14
C SER A 106 4.69 -3.24 -24.55
N LYS A 107 5.24 -2.09 -24.14
CA LYS A 107 6.44 -2.03 -23.32
C LYS A 107 6.02 -2.21 -21.87
N VAL A 108 6.01 -3.47 -21.43
CA VAL A 108 5.93 -3.79 -20.01
C VAL A 108 7.26 -3.38 -19.38
N GLU A 109 7.31 -2.21 -18.75
CA GLU A 109 8.46 -1.84 -17.91
C GLU A 109 8.32 -2.57 -16.56
N LEU A 110 8.95 -3.74 -16.50
CA LEU A 110 9.13 -4.45 -15.25
C LEU A 110 10.13 -3.68 -14.39
N ASN A 111 9.77 -3.42 -13.13
CA ASN A 111 10.65 -2.79 -12.17
C ASN A 111 11.94 -3.61 -12.02
N THR A 112 13.04 -3.12 -12.58
CA THR A 112 14.34 -3.80 -12.67
C THR A 112 15.00 -3.97 -11.32
N GLU A 113 14.68 -3.12 -10.34
CA GLU A 113 15.25 -3.17 -8.99
C GLU A 113 14.82 -4.44 -8.25
N ALA A 114 13.55 -4.85 -8.40
CA ALA A 114 13.03 -6.08 -7.80
C ALA A 114 13.69 -7.34 -8.40
N PHE A 115 14.00 -7.33 -9.70
CA PHE A 115 14.71 -8.42 -10.36
C PHE A 115 16.19 -8.48 -9.96
N ALA A 116 16.85 -7.33 -9.79
CA ALA A 116 18.25 -7.27 -9.36
C ALA A 116 18.46 -7.84 -7.94
N ILE A 117 17.53 -7.58 -7.02
CA ILE A 117 17.58 -8.13 -5.66
C ILE A 117 17.44 -9.66 -5.69
N PHE A 118 16.55 -10.18 -6.55
CA PHE A 118 16.32 -11.61 -6.70
C PHE A 118 17.55 -12.34 -7.26
N GLU A 119 18.22 -11.77 -8.26
CA GLU A 119 19.45 -12.32 -8.83
C GLU A 119 20.61 -12.33 -7.82
N LYS A 120 20.78 -11.24 -7.06
CA LYS A 120 21.78 -11.16 -5.99
C LYS A 120 21.52 -12.21 -4.90
N SER A 121 20.27 -12.38 -4.47
CA SER A 121 19.93 -13.38 -3.44
C SER A 121 20.16 -14.82 -3.92
N ILE A 122 19.84 -15.13 -5.19
CA ILE A 122 20.11 -16.45 -5.78
C ILE A 122 21.61 -16.71 -5.84
N SER A 123 22.39 -15.75 -6.33
CA SER A 123 23.85 -15.91 -6.46
C SER A 123 24.55 -16.10 -5.12
N GLU A 124 24.17 -15.36 -4.08
CA GLU A 124 24.71 -15.53 -2.72
C GLU A 124 24.39 -16.90 -2.14
N ASN A 125 23.15 -17.37 -2.30
CA ASN A 125 22.72 -18.69 -1.83
C ASN A 125 23.45 -19.83 -2.56
N LEU A 126 23.57 -19.74 -3.89
CA LEU A 126 24.28 -20.74 -4.69
C LEU A 126 25.77 -20.80 -4.32
N ASN A 127 26.41 -19.64 -4.11
CA ASN A 127 27.80 -19.58 -3.69
C ASN A 127 28.01 -20.22 -2.30
N GLY A 128 27.11 -19.96 -1.34
CA GLY A 128 27.15 -20.59 -0.02
C GLY A 128 27.01 -22.11 -0.09
N ILE A 129 26.08 -22.62 -0.91
CA ILE A 129 25.90 -24.07 -1.13
C ILE A 129 27.16 -24.69 -1.73
N MET A 130 27.77 -24.05 -2.74
CA MET A 130 28.99 -24.55 -3.39
C MET A 130 30.17 -24.58 -2.42
N CYS A 131 30.39 -23.53 -1.63
CA CYS A 131 31.47 -23.49 -0.64
C CYS A 131 31.30 -24.59 0.41
N ASN A 132 30.07 -24.79 0.91
CA ASN A 132 29.79 -25.84 1.90
C ASN A 132 30.00 -27.24 1.31
N ALA A 133 29.54 -27.48 0.08
CA ALA A 133 29.74 -28.76 -0.60
C ALA A 133 31.24 -29.05 -0.80
N LEU A 134 32.02 -28.06 -1.21
CA LEU A 134 33.47 -28.18 -1.39
C LEU A 134 34.20 -28.46 -0.07
N ALA A 135 33.82 -27.75 1.00
CA ALA A 135 34.40 -27.95 2.33
C ALA A 135 34.10 -29.36 2.86
N ASN A 136 32.85 -29.81 2.74
CA ASN A 136 32.45 -31.16 3.13
C ASN A 136 33.19 -32.22 2.33
N HIS A 137 33.36 -32.04 1.02
CA HIS A 137 34.10 -32.96 0.17
C HIS A 137 35.56 -33.10 0.63
N LYS A 138 36.24 -31.98 0.88
CA LYS A 138 37.62 -31.96 1.38
C LYS A 138 37.76 -32.69 2.72
N GLU A 139 36.78 -32.55 3.61
CA GLU A 139 36.79 -33.22 4.89
C GLU A 139 36.55 -34.73 4.76
N THR A 140 35.65 -35.14 3.86
CA THR A 140 35.44 -36.58 3.55
C THR A 140 36.69 -37.22 2.93
N GLU A 141 37.43 -36.49 2.10
CA GLU A 141 38.68 -36.96 1.52
C GLU A 141 39.75 -37.18 2.59
N ARG A 142 39.94 -36.21 3.49
CA ARG A 142 40.86 -36.34 4.63
C ARG A 142 40.50 -37.52 5.53
N LEU A 143 39.21 -37.67 5.85
CA LEU A 143 38.75 -38.79 6.66
C LEU A 143 39.04 -40.13 5.97
N SER A 144 38.83 -40.23 4.66
CA SER A 144 39.15 -41.41 3.86
C SER A 144 40.64 -41.76 3.92
N ASP A 145 41.52 -40.76 3.82
CA ASP A 145 42.97 -40.98 3.91
C ASP A 145 43.40 -41.45 5.30
N VAL A 146 42.89 -40.82 6.37
CA VAL A 146 43.17 -41.24 7.76
C VAL A 146 42.69 -42.67 8.00
N VAL A 147 41.48 -43.02 7.57
CA VAL A 147 40.95 -44.39 7.71
C VAL A 147 41.83 -45.38 6.95
N ARG A 148 42.29 -45.03 5.74
CA ARG A 148 43.18 -45.87 4.93
C ARG A 148 44.51 -46.12 5.63
N ASP A 149 45.09 -45.09 6.23
CA ASP A 149 46.39 -45.20 6.92
C ASP A 149 46.28 -46.00 8.21
N ILE A 150 45.25 -45.77 9.02
CA ILE A 150 44.97 -46.58 10.21
C ILE A 150 44.78 -48.05 9.81
N THR A 151 44.00 -48.31 8.76
CA THR A 151 43.74 -49.67 8.28
C THR A 151 45.05 -50.36 7.85
N ARG A 152 45.92 -49.66 7.12
CA ARG A 152 47.24 -50.19 6.72
C ARG A 152 48.13 -50.47 7.94
N GLU A 153 48.17 -49.56 8.90
CA GLU A 153 48.97 -49.74 10.13
C GLU A 153 48.48 -50.93 10.96
N VAL A 154 47.17 -51.09 11.12
CA VAL A 154 46.58 -52.24 11.83
C VAL A 154 46.93 -53.55 11.11
N ILE A 155 46.72 -53.64 9.79
CA ILE A 155 47.09 -54.82 9.00
C ILE A 155 48.59 -55.10 9.14
N ARG A 156 49.44 -54.07 9.05
CA ARG A 156 50.89 -54.21 9.18
C ARG A 156 51.28 -54.74 10.55
N LYS A 157 50.62 -54.30 11.63
CA LYS A 157 50.86 -54.81 12.99
C LYS A 157 50.44 -56.27 13.12
N GLU A 158 49.27 -56.63 12.61
CA GLU A 158 48.76 -58.01 12.66
C GLU A 158 49.56 -59.02 11.83
N MET A 159 50.29 -58.56 10.80
CA MET A 159 51.16 -59.39 9.96
C MET A 159 52.58 -59.59 10.53
N ARG A 160 52.97 -58.88 11.61
CA ARG A 160 54.28 -59.07 12.25
C ARG A 160 54.33 -60.43 12.99
N PRO A 161 55.52 -61.03 13.19
CA PRO A 161 55.66 -62.24 13.99
C PRO A 161 55.03 -62.07 15.38
N GLY A 162 54.03 -62.89 15.69
CA GLY A 162 53.22 -62.81 16.92
C GLY A 162 51.87 -62.09 16.79
N GLY A 163 51.55 -61.49 15.64
CA GLY A 163 50.22 -60.93 15.35
C GLY A 163 49.18 -62.01 14.99
N MET A 164 47.89 -61.69 15.14
CA MET A 164 46.81 -62.68 14.98
C MET A 164 46.70 -63.21 13.55
N LEU A 165 47.03 -62.38 12.55
CA LEU A 165 46.97 -62.75 11.13
C LEU A 165 48.24 -63.45 10.62
N CYS A 166 49.38 -63.25 11.28
CA CYS A 166 50.68 -63.82 10.87
C CYS A 166 50.70 -65.37 10.87
N GLY A 167 49.88 -65.99 11.72
CA GLY A 167 49.77 -67.46 11.86
C GLY A 167 48.74 -68.12 10.93
N LEU A 168 47.89 -67.35 10.23
CA LEU A 168 46.89 -67.86 9.30
C LEU A 168 47.53 -68.17 7.93
N LYS A 169 48.51 -69.07 7.90
CA LYS A 169 48.87 -69.76 6.66
C LYS A 169 47.74 -70.74 6.34
N ARG A 170 47.17 -70.65 5.12
CA ARG A 170 46.52 -71.82 4.52
C ARG A 170 47.54 -72.91 4.30
#